data_AF-S4Y8R9-F1
#
_entry.id   AF-S4Y8R9-F1
#
_cell.length_a   1.000
_cell.length_b   1.000
_cell.length_c   1.000
_cell.angle_alpha   90.00
_cell.angle_beta   90.00
_cell.angle_gamma   90.00
#
_symmetry.space_group_name_H-M   'P 1'
#
loop_
_entity.id
_entity.type
_entity.pdbx_description
1 polymer ?
#
loop_
_entity_poly.entity_id
_entity_poly.type
_entity_poly.pdbx_seq_one_letter_code
_entity_poly.pdbx_strand_id
1 'polypeptide(L)'
;MHDPRLQEVLNFIGANVRRIRLKRGMTQQELADAAAVGLRYLKKVEHAQTNVGMAGLVKLADALGVRPGVLLRPRELPPVKRGRPRKARPREP
;
A
#
# COMPACT_ATOMS: atom_id res chain seq x y z
N MET A 1 -17.27 13.27 5.64
CA MET A 1 -16.78 14.36 4.76
C MET A 1 -15.79 13.72 3.79
N HIS A 2 -16.12 13.66 2.50
CA HIS A 2 -15.20 13.19 1.47
C HIS A 2 -14.34 14.38 1.04
N ASP A 3 -13.06 14.38 1.40
CA ASP A 3 -12.10 15.36 0.88
C ASP A 3 -11.46 14.77 -0.39
N PRO A 4 -11.80 15.30 -1.58
CA PRO A 4 -11.29 14.77 -2.84
C PRO A 4 -9.78 14.96 -2.97
N ARG A 5 -9.23 16.04 -2.39
CA ARG A 5 -7.79 16.32 -2.42
C ARG A 5 -7.03 15.36 -1.53
N LEU A 6 -7.56 15.05 -0.35
CA LEU A 6 -7.00 14.00 0.50
C LEU A 6 -7.00 12.65 -0.22
N GLN A 7 -8.11 12.28 -0.87
CA GLN A 7 -8.22 11.00 -1.57
C GLN A 7 -7.22 10.90 -2.74
N GLU A 8 -7.00 11.98 -3.47
CA GLU A 8 -5.98 12.08 -4.52
C GLU A 8 -4.56 11.84 -3.97
N VAL A 9 -4.20 12.48 -2.85
CA VAL A 9 -2.88 12.28 -2.22
C VAL A 9 -2.71 10.85 -1.69
N LEU A 10 -3.75 10.25 -1.12
CA LEU A 10 -3.71 8.85 -0.70
C LEU A 10 -3.52 7.91 -1.90
N ASN A 11 -4.11 8.25 -3.06
CA ASN A 11 -3.87 7.50 -4.29
C ASN A 11 -2.40 7.57 -4.73
N PHE A 12 -1.78 8.75 -4.65
CA PHE A 12 -0.35 8.92 -4.97
C PHE A 12 0.52 8.05 -4.06
N ILE A 13 0.26 8.08 -2.74
CA ILE A 13 1.00 7.28 -1.76
C ILE A 13 0.85 5.80 -2.08
N GLY A 14 -0.37 5.28 -2.23
CA GLY A 14 -0.62 3.88 -2.53
C GLY A 14 0.05 3.43 -3.85
N ALA A 15 -0.03 4.27 -4.89
CA ALA A 15 0.56 3.98 -6.20
C ALA A 15 2.08 3.90 -6.14
N ASN A 16 2.72 4.82 -5.41
CA ASN A 16 4.18 4.86 -5.29
C ASN A 16 4.70 3.74 -4.39
N VAL A 17 4.06 3.49 -3.24
CA VAL A 17 4.41 2.38 -2.35
C VAL A 17 4.38 1.06 -3.13
N ARG A 18 3.26 0.77 -3.80
CA ARG A 18 3.09 -0.46 -4.58
C ARG A 18 4.13 -0.58 -5.68
N ARG A 19 4.36 0.50 -6.46
CA ARG A 19 5.35 0.47 -7.56
C ARG A 19 6.75 0.18 -7.05
N ILE A 20 7.20 0.92 -6.04
CA ILE A 20 8.56 0.81 -5.54
C ILE A 20 8.76 -0.56 -4.89
N ARG A 21 7.76 -1.05 -4.14
CA ARG A 21 7.75 -2.41 -3.59
C ARG A 21 7.95 -3.46 -4.68
N LEU A 22 7.14 -3.41 -5.74
CA LEU A 22 7.25 -4.36 -6.86
C LEU A 22 8.58 -4.23 -7.60
N LYS A 23 9.09 -3.01 -7.80
CA LYS A 23 10.42 -2.78 -8.40
C LYS A 23 11.55 -3.41 -7.58
N ARG A 24 11.36 -3.56 -6.26
CA ARG A 24 12.29 -4.23 -5.36
C ARG A 24 12.06 -5.73 -5.21
N GLY A 25 11.07 -6.31 -5.90
CA GLY A 25 10.74 -7.73 -5.76
C GLY A 25 10.14 -8.10 -4.40
N MET A 26 9.69 -7.11 -3.60
CA MET A 26 9.14 -7.37 -2.27
C MET A 26 7.67 -7.80 -2.34
N THR A 27 7.28 -8.78 -1.54
CA THR A 27 5.89 -9.10 -1.20
C THR A 27 5.31 -8.03 -0.26
N GLN A 28 3.98 -8.00 -0.11
CA GLN A 28 3.35 -7.11 0.89
C GLN A 28 3.78 -7.48 2.31
N GLN A 29 4.00 -8.76 2.60
CA GLN A 29 4.43 -9.19 3.93
C GLN A 29 5.84 -8.66 4.22
N GLU A 30 6.78 -8.85 3.28
CA GLU A 30 8.16 -8.38 3.44
C GLU A 30 8.26 -6.86 3.65
N LEU A 31 7.48 -6.06 2.90
CA LEU A 31 7.47 -4.62 3.12
C LEU A 31 6.85 -4.25 4.48
N ALA A 32 5.79 -4.95 4.89
CA ALA A 32 5.13 -4.69 6.17
C ALA A 32 6.10 -4.96 7.33
N ASP A 33 6.84 -6.07 7.25
CA ASP A 33 7.85 -6.46 8.24
C ASP A 33 9.01 -5.47 8.25
N ALA A 34 9.56 -5.12 7.07
CA ALA A 34 10.65 -4.15 6.95
C ALA A 34 10.28 -2.74 7.47
N ALA A 35 9.02 -2.33 7.31
CA ALA A 35 8.51 -1.05 7.80
C ALA A 35 8.01 -1.10 9.26
N ALA A 36 8.03 -2.27 9.91
CA ALA A 36 7.44 -2.49 11.23
C ALA A 36 5.99 -1.96 11.31
N VAL A 37 5.16 -2.36 10.32
CA VAL A 37 3.72 -2.05 10.25
C VAL A 37 2.92 -3.33 10.00
N GLY A 38 1.62 -3.31 10.32
CA GLY A 38 0.76 -4.48 10.06
C GLY A 38 0.49 -4.70 8.56
N LEU A 39 0.48 -5.97 8.11
CA LEU A 39 0.11 -6.33 6.72
C LEU A 39 -1.24 -5.72 6.29
N ARG A 40 -2.24 -5.74 7.18
CA ARG A 40 -3.57 -5.17 6.89
C ARG A 40 -3.50 -3.65 6.68
N TYR A 41 -2.64 -2.96 7.44
CA TYR A 41 -2.40 -1.54 7.25
C TYR A 41 -1.75 -1.30 5.87
N LEU A 42 -0.66 -2.01 5.55
CA LEU A 42 -0.01 -1.86 4.25
C LEU A 42 -0.95 -2.13 3.07
N LYS A 43 -1.79 -3.16 3.14
CA LYS A 43 -2.81 -3.42 2.12
C LYS A 43 -3.74 -2.24 1.92
N LYS A 44 -4.24 -1.64 3.01
CA LYS A 44 -5.10 -0.45 2.93
C LYS A 44 -4.35 0.74 2.35
N VAL A 45 -3.07 0.91 2.68
CA VAL A 45 -2.23 1.98 2.10
C VAL A 45 -2.07 1.80 0.59
N GLU A 46 -1.70 0.61 0.12
CA GLU A 46 -1.59 0.32 -1.33
C GLU A 46 -2.91 0.43 -2.10
N HIS A 47 -4.03 0.51 -1.38
CA HIS A 47 -5.37 0.71 -1.94
C HIS A 47 -5.96 2.10 -1.65
N ALA A 48 -5.21 3.00 -1.02
CA ALA A 48 -5.70 4.33 -0.61
C ALA A 48 -6.97 4.29 0.26
N GLN A 49 -7.11 3.25 1.08
CA GLN A 49 -8.28 2.97 1.94
C GLN A 49 -8.08 3.38 3.41
N THR A 50 -6.96 4.02 3.73
CA THR A 50 -6.66 4.49 5.07
C THR A 50 -5.78 5.72 5.02
N ASN A 51 -5.96 6.62 5.98
CA ASN A 51 -5.07 7.75 6.11
C ASN A 51 -3.68 7.29 6.56
N VAL A 52 -2.63 7.83 5.94
CA VAL A 52 -1.24 7.56 6.28
C VAL A 52 -0.71 8.72 7.10
N GLY A 53 -0.56 8.51 8.41
CA GLY A 53 0.11 9.50 9.27
C GLY A 53 1.59 9.65 8.92
N MET A 54 2.21 10.76 9.34
CA MET A 54 3.62 11.08 9.03
C MET A 54 4.59 9.96 9.44
N ALA A 55 4.40 9.35 10.61
CA ALA A 55 5.22 8.22 11.05
C ALA A 55 5.11 7.01 10.10
N GLY A 56 3.91 6.71 9.61
CA GLY A 56 3.68 5.64 8.64
C GLY A 56 4.34 5.95 7.29
N LEU A 57 4.27 7.20 6.84
CA LEU A 57 4.90 7.65 5.60
C LEU A 57 6.43 7.49 5.66
N VAL A 58 7.06 7.91 6.77
CA VAL A 58 8.50 7.77 6.99
C VAL A 58 8.91 6.31 7.03
N LYS A 59 8.25 5.48 7.86
CA LYS A 59 8.53 4.04 7.95
C LYS A 59 8.47 3.32 6.60
N LEU A 60 7.44 3.61 5.81
CA LEU A 60 7.30 3.03 4.47
C LEU A 60 8.39 3.52 3.53
N ALA A 61 8.75 4.81 3.59
CA ALA A 61 9.80 5.39 2.76
C ALA A 61 11.18 4.80 3.10
N ASP A 62 11.49 4.63 4.38
CA ASP A 62 12.75 4.07 4.87
C ASP A 62 12.89 2.59 4.50
N ALA A 63 11.84 1.79 4.72
CA ALA A 63 11.80 0.39 4.27
C ALA A 63 11.87 0.28 2.74
N LEU A 64 11.33 1.27 2.05
CA LEU A 64 11.48 1.44 0.62
C LEU A 64 12.70 2.28 0.25
N GLY A 65 13.74 2.46 1.07
CA GLY A 65 14.99 3.15 0.74
C GLY A 65 14.84 4.38 -0.17
N VAL A 66 13.83 5.22 0.07
CA VAL A 66 13.53 6.44 -0.69
C VAL A 66 13.19 7.56 0.28
N ARG A 67 13.32 8.81 -0.17
CA ARG A 67 12.84 9.95 0.63
C ARG A 67 11.30 9.97 0.68
N PRO A 68 10.66 10.38 1.79
CA PRO A 68 9.20 10.41 1.91
C PRO A 68 8.48 11.17 0.79
N GLY A 69 9.06 12.28 0.33
CA GLY A 69 8.50 13.07 -0.79
C GLY A 69 8.37 12.31 -2.10
N VAL A 70 9.09 11.20 -2.30
CA VAL A 70 8.92 10.32 -3.46
C VAL A 70 7.55 9.63 -3.45
N LEU A 71 7.03 9.31 -2.26
CA LEU A 71 5.71 8.66 -2.11
C LEU A 71 4.55 9.62 -2.42
N LEU A 72 4.78 10.94 -2.30
CA LEU A 72 3.80 11.99 -2.57
C LEU A 72 3.73 12.42 -4.04
N ARG A 73 4.62 11.91 -4.91
CA ARG A 73 4.64 12.32 -6.32
C ARG A 73 3.36 11.90 -7.05
N PRO A 74 2.76 12.77 -7.88
CA PRO A 74 1.57 12.43 -8.64
C PRO A 74 1.72 11.13 -9.40
N ARG A 75 0.78 10.20 -9.16
CA ARG A 75 0.75 8.91 -9.83
C ARG A 75 -0.60 8.22 -9.67
N GLU A 76 -1.10 7.63 -10.75
CA GLU A 76 -2.33 6.86 -10.69
C GLU A 76 -2.13 5.48 -10.08
N LEU A 77 -3.03 5.09 -9.17
CA LEU A 77 -3.15 3.72 -8.68
C LEU A 77 -3.75 2.86 -9.80
N PRO A 78 -3.09 1.78 -10.24
CA PRO A 78 -3.73 0.86 -11.16
C PRO A 78 -4.99 0.25 -10.51
N PRO A 79 -6.05 0.00 -11.28
CA PRO A 79 -7.31 -0.51 -10.75
C PRO A 79 -7.07 -1.82 -10.01
N VAL A 80 -7.69 -1.95 -8.83
CA VAL A 80 -7.59 -3.15 -8.01
C VAL A 80 -8.34 -4.28 -8.73
N LYS A 81 -7.60 -5.16 -9.42
CA LYS A 81 -8.17 -6.42 -9.92
C LYS A 81 -8.60 -7.25 -8.70
N ARG A 82 -9.90 -7.34 -8.44
CA ARG A 82 -10.45 -8.27 -7.44
C ARG A 82 -10.00 -9.68 -7.85
N GLY A 83 -9.21 -10.35 -7.00
CA GLY A 83 -8.84 -11.74 -7.24
C GLY A 83 -10.09 -12.61 -7.35
N ARG A 84 -10.03 -13.66 -8.18
CA ARG A 84 -11.09 -14.68 -8.27
C ARG A 84 -11.41 -15.18 -6.85
N PRO A 85 -12.69 -15.29 -6.44
CA PRO A 85 -13.04 -15.81 -5.11
C PRO A 85 -12.31 -17.13 -4.88
N ARG A 86 -11.69 -17.29 -3.70
CA ARG A 86 -11.04 -18.55 -3.32
C ARG A 86 -12.09 -19.66 -3.44
N LYS A 87 -11.83 -20.68 -4.28
CA LYS A 87 -12.64 -21.90 -4.34
C LYS A 87 -12.75 -22.43 -2.91
N ALA A 88 -13.99 -22.64 -2.42
CA ALA A 88 -14.22 -23.19 -1.10
C ALA A 88 -13.43 -24.50 -0.97
N ARG A 89 -12.62 -24.63 0.09
CA ARG A 89 -12.01 -25.92 0.40
C ARG A 89 -13.14 -26.87 0.78
N PRO A 90 -13.20 -28.11 0.25
CA PRO A 90 -14.16 -29.09 0.71
C PRO A 90 -13.97 -29.27 2.23
N ARG A 91 -15.07 -29.32 2.98
CA ARG A 91 -15.01 -29.81 4.35
C ARG A 91 -14.81 -31.33 4.23
N GLU A 92 -13.70 -31.84 4.75
CA GLU A 92 -13.55 -33.28 4.93
C GLU A 92 -14.62 -33.76 5.95
N PRO A 93 -15.17 -34.96 5.74
CA PRO A 93 -16.26 -35.51 6.56
C PRO A 93 -15.85 -35.78 8.01
#